data_AF-K1S828-F1
#
_entry.id   AF-K1S828-F1
#
_cell.length_a   1.000
_cell.length_b   1.000
_cell.length_c   1.000
_cell.angle_alpha   90.00
_cell.angle_beta   90.00
_cell.angle_gamma   90.00
#
_symmetry.space_group_name_H-M   'P 1'
#
loop_
_entity.id
_entity.type
_entity.pdbx_description
1 polymer ?
#
loop_
_entity_poly.entity_id
_entity_poly.type
_entity_poly.pdbx_seq_one_letter_code
_entity_poly.pdbx_strand_id
1 'polypeptide(L)'
;MTFFQILDSLLLQPLQLLFEVVYVNANRVIGNPGLSIIVLSLVMNFLVLPLYMRADALQEEERDMEARLHRGVTHIKKTFRGDEKMMILQTYYRQNHYKPTYVLRSAVSLFLEIPFFIAAYRFLSGLELIKGVSFGPIADLGAADGLIAIAGVHINLLPIIMTAVNLVSCIIFTKGATPKTKIQLYVMAVFFLFFLYTSPAGLVFYWTLNNIFSLIKTIFYKLKHPGRVLKILAAVAGAALLALGLVRYSFSERPVVKAALLLLGAALMLPLIVGLIRTKKPAAGKHAAKPNAKIFFGCAAFLALFIGGYIPASVISSSAQEFVNVQMYYSPIWFVINSLCLAIGTFVIWFGIFYWLASPKGKVAFEKVL
;
A
#
# COMPACT_ATOMS: atom_id res chain seq x y z
N MET A 1 -16.26 -7.54 22.25
CA MET A 1 -15.60 -7.76 20.95
C MET A 1 -15.17 -9.20 20.82
N THR A 2 -15.30 -9.80 19.64
CA THR A 2 -14.76 -11.14 19.33
C THR A 2 -13.29 -11.05 18.92
N PHE A 3 -12.56 -12.17 18.95
CA PHE A 3 -11.17 -12.24 18.48
C PHE A 3 -10.99 -11.67 17.07
N PHE A 4 -11.90 -12.00 16.15
CA PHE A 4 -11.87 -11.48 14.78
C PHE A 4 -12.08 -9.97 14.70
N GLN A 5 -12.92 -9.38 15.56
CA GLN A 5 -13.10 -7.93 15.63
C GLN A 5 -11.85 -7.22 16.14
N ILE A 6 -11.13 -7.81 17.09
CA ILE A 6 -9.85 -7.27 17.57
C ILE A 6 -8.82 -7.30 16.43
N LEU A 7 -8.72 -8.41 15.71
CA LEU A 7 -7.81 -8.54 14.57
C LEU A 7 -8.13 -7.52 13.46
N ASP A 8 -9.43 -7.34 13.17
CA ASP A 8 -9.92 -6.35 12.21
C ASP A 8 -9.53 -4.91 12.61
N SER A 9 -9.70 -4.58 13.89
CA SER A 9 -9.38 -3.25 14.45
C SER A 9 -7.89 -2.98 14.51
N LEU A 10 -7.07 -4.02 14.70
CA LEU A 10 -5.61 -3.91 14.71
C LEU A 10 -5.01 -3.80 13.30
N LEU A 11 -5.52 -4.56 12.33
CA LEU A 11 -4.89 -4.69 11.01
C LEU A 11 -5.58 -3.87 9.92
N LEU A 12 -6.91 -3.91 9.85
CA LEU A 12 -7.67 -3.42 8.70
C LEU A 12 -8.24 -2.02 8.91
N GLN A 13 -8.72 -1.69 10.12
CA GLN A 13 -9.27 -0.35 10.39
C GLN A 13 -8.25 0.79 10.24
N PRO A 14 -6.97 0.68 10.68
CA PRO A 14 -5.99 1.74 10.46
C PRO A 14 -5.78 2.04 8.97
N LEU A 15 -5.79 1.00 8.14
CA LEU A 15 -5.71 1.15 6.70
C LEU A 15 -6.99 1.81 6.16
N GLN A 16 -8.18 1.35 6.55
CA GLN A 16 -9.43 1.98 6.10
C GLN A 16 -9.48 3.47 6.46
N LEU A 17 -9.06 3.84 7.68
CA LEU A 17 -8.95 5.23 8.10
C LEU A 17 -7.97 6.01 7.23
N LEU A 18 -6.82 5.42 6.88
CA LEU A 18 -5.86 6.05 5.98
C LEU A 18 -6.48 6.31 4.59
N PHE A 19 -7.19 5.32 4.03
CA PHE A 19 -7.90 5.47 2.75
C PHE A 19 -8.97 6.57 2.83
N GLU A 20 -9.77 6.58 3.90
CA GLU A 20 -10.81 7.57 4.13
C GLU A 20 -10.23 8.98 4.23
N VAL A 21 -9.20 9.18 5.06
CA VAL A 21 -8.55 10.48 5.23
C VAL A 21 -8.00 10.98 3.89
N VAL A 22 -7.31 10.13 3.13
CA VAL A 22 -6.77 10.52 1.82
C VAL A 22 -7.89 10.88 0.85
N TYR A 23 -8.92 10.05 0.75
CA TYR A 23 -10.04 10.28 -0.18
C TYR A 23 -10.85 11.52 0.18
N VAL A 24 -11.25 11.68 1.44
CA VAL A 24 -12.05 12.83 1.90
C VAL A 24 -11.30 14.14 1.68
N ASN A 25 -9.99 14.17 1.97
CA ASN A 25 -9.19 15.36 1.70
C ASN A 25 -9.05 15.63 0.18
N ALA A 26 -8.81 14.59 -0.62
CA ALA A 26 -8.77 14.73 -2.08
C ALA A 26 -10.11 15.27 -2.64
N ASN A 27 -11.23 14.73 -2.17
CA ASN A 27 -12.56 15.13 -2.62
C ASN A 27 -12.94 16.54 -2.15
N ARG A 28 -12.54 16.96 -0.94
CA ARG A 28 -12.71 18.35 -0.48
C ARG A 28 -11.96 19.35 -1.37
N VAL A 29 -10.77 18.96 -1.84
CA VAL A 29 -9.91 19.79 -2.70
C VAL A 29 -10.44 19.85 -4.14
N ILE A 30 -10.73 18.69 -4.74
CA ILE A 30 -11.04 18.56 -6.17
C ILE A 30 -12.53 18.74 -6.45
N GLY A 31 -13.41 18.24 -5.58
CA GLY A 31 -14.86 18.24 -5.78
C GLY A 31 -15.37 17.25 -6.84
N ASN A 32 -14.51 16.37 -7.35
CA ASN A 32 -14.88 15.33 -8.31
C ASN A 32 -14.50 13.94 -7.75
N PRO A 33 -15.47 13.05 -7.51
CA PRO A 33 -15.23 11.72 -6.94
C PRO A 33 -14.28 10.85 -7.78
N GLY A 34 -14.43 10.83 -9.11
CA GLY A 34 -13.57 10.03 -9.99
C GLY A 34 -12.11 10.47 -9.98
N LEU A 35 -11.85 11.79 -10.04
CA LEU A 35 -10.50 12.34 -9.88
C LEU A 35 -9.93 12.10 -8.47
N SER A 36 -10.79 12.10 -7.45
CA SER A 36 -10.40 11.81 -6.07
C SER A 36 -9.94 10.36 -5.91
N ILE A 37 -10.53 9.41 -6.63
CA ILE A 37 -10.04 8.03 -6.72
C ILE A 37 -8.65 7.97 -7.35
N ILE A 38 -8.37 8.78 -8.38
CA ILE A 38 -7.04 8.85 -8.99
C ILE A 38 -5.99 9.33 -7.98
N VAL A 39 -6.30 10.41 -7.26
CA VAL A 39 -5.40 10.93 -6.22
C VAL A 39 -5.21 9.91 -5.09
N LEU A 40 -6.29 9.27 -4.64
CA LEU A 40 -6.24 8.19 -3.65
C LEU A 40 -5.27 7.09 -4.11
N SER A 41 -5.43 6.58 -5.33
CA SER A 41 -4.53 5.56 -5.89
C SER A 41 -3.08 6.02 -5.92
N LEU A 42 -2.79 7.23 -6.42
CA LEU A 42 -1.43 7.74 -6.48
C LEU A 42 -0.80 7.87 -5.09
N VAL A 43 -1.50 8.51 -4.15
CA VAL A 43 -1.00 8.73 -2.78
C VAL A 43 -0.74 7.40 -2.08
N MET A 44 -1.69 6.47 -2.14
CA MET A 44 -1.53 5.15 -1.52
C MET A 44 -0.38 4.38 -2.14
N ASN A 45 -0.27 4.36 -3.47
CA ASN A 45 0.83 3.69 -4.16
C ASN A 45 2.19 4.28 -3.80
N PHE A 46 2.34 5.60 -3.70
CA PHE A 46 3.59 6.23 -3.29
C PHE A 46 3.93 5.96 -1.82
N LEU A 47 2.92 5.93 -0.94
CA LEU A 47 3.10 5.64 0.47
C LEU A 47 3.59 4.20 0.68
N VAL A 48 3.04 3.24 -0.07
CA VAL A 48 3.39 1.81 0.02
C VAL A 48 4.57 1.44 -0.89
N LEU A 49 4.98 2.30 -1.82
CA LEU A 49 6.12 2.05 -2.71
C LEU A 49 7.40 1.56 -2.01
N PRO A 50 7.93 2.22 -0.95
CA PRO A 50 9.15 1.75 -0.29
C PRO A 50 8.99 0.35 0.30
N LEU A 51 7.77 0.02 0.71
CA LEU A 51 7.38 -1.25 1.29
C LEU A 51 7.36 -2.35 0.22
N TYR A 52 6.73 -2.09 -0.93
CA TYR A 52 6.76 -2.99 -2.07
C TYR A 52 8.18 -3.20 -2.62
N MET A 53 9.00 -2.16 -2.72
CA MET A 53 10.38 -2.30 -3.20
C MET A 53 11.21 -3.27 -2.34
N ARG A 54 11.00 -3.24 -1.02
CA ARG A 54 11.68 -4.16 -0.10
C ARG A 54 11.15 -5.57 -0.21
N ALA A 55 9.83 -5.72 -0.34
CA ALA A 55 9.22 -7.03 -0.57
C ALA A 55 9.72 -7.65 -1.89
N ASP A 56 9.80 -6.86 -2.96
CA ASP A 56 10.32 -7.27 -4.27
C ASP A 56 11.80 -7.70 -4.16
N ALA A 57 12.63 -6.93 -3.45
CA ALA A 57 14.06 -7.27 -3.25
C ALA A 57 14.24 -8.59 -2.49
N LEU A 58 13.46 -8.81 -1.42
CA LEU A 58 13.48 -10.08 -0.69
C LEU A 58 13.04 -11.25 -1.58
N GLN A 59 12.04 -11.05 -2.43
CA GLN A 59 11.58 -12.07 -3.37
C GLN A 59 12.65 -12.39 -4.43
N GLU A 60 13.41 -11.40 -4.88
CA GLU A 60 14.52 -11.59 -5.83
C GLU A 60 15.69 -12.35 -5.20
N GLU A 61 16.08 -12.00 -3.97
CA GLU A 61 17.11 -12.73 -3.20
C GLU A 61 16.77 -14.22 -3.04
N GLU A 62 15.51 -14.52 -2.71
CA GLU A 62 15.06 -15.92 -2.59
C GLU A 62 15.03 -16.65 -3.92
N ARG A 63 14.61 -15.97 -5.00
CA ARG A 63 14.58 -16.56 -6.33
C ARG A 63 15.99 -16.93 -6.82
N ASP A 64 16.97 -16.08 -6.56
CA ASP A 64 18.37 -16.34 -6.87
C ASP A 64 18.91 -17.52 -6.04
N MET A 65 18.53 -17.60 -4.76
CA MET A 65 18.91 -18.72 -3.90
C MET A 65 18.28 -20.04 -4.37
N GLU A 66 16.98 -20.04 -4.69
CA GLU A 66 16.29 -21.21 -5.22
C GLU A 66 16.90 -21.67 -6.55
N ALA A 67 17.24 -20.74 -7.45
CA ALA A 67 17.88 -21.04 -8.72
C ALA A 67 19.24 -21.72 -8.55
N ARG A 68 20.05 -21.27 -7.57
CA ARG A 68 21.35 -21.89 -7.24
C ARG A 68 21.18 -23.32 -6.71
N LEU A 69 20.19 -23.54 -5.86
CA LEU A 69 19.94 -24.85 -5.23
C LEU A 69 19.20 -25.84 -6.14
N HIS A 70 18.52 -25.34 -7.18
CA HIS A 70 17.61 -26.13 -8.00
C HIS A 70 18.25 -27.40 -8.58
N ARG A 71 19.49 -27.32 -9.07
CA ARG A 71 20.20 -28.48 -9.63
C ARG A 71 20.45 -29.58 -8.59
N GLY A 72 20.98 -29.21 -7.42
CA GLY A 72 21.27 -30.17 -6.35
C GLY A 72 20.00 -30.80 -5.79
N VAL A 73 18.97 -29.98 -5.55
CA VAL A 73 17.65 -30.46 -5.12
C VAL A 73 17.05 -31.45 -6.13
N THR A 74 17.18 -31.17 -7.42
CA THR A 74 16.62 -32.04 -8.47
C THR A 74 17.38 -33.35 -8.57
N HIS A 75 18.71 -33.33 -8.43
CA HIS A 75 19.52 -34.54 -8.40
C HIS A 75 19.16 -35.42 -7.18
N ILE A 76 19.12 -34.84 -5.98
CA ILE A 76 18.75 -35.56 -4.74
C ILE A 76 17.36 -36.20 -4.87
N LYS A 77 16.37 -35.46 -5.40
CA LYS A 77 15.01 -35.97 -5.60
C LYS A 77 14.90 -37.10 -6.63
N LYS A 78 15.83 -37.19 -7.59
CA LYS A 78 15.88 -38.25 -8.59
C LYS A 78 16.59 -39.49 -8.06
N THR A 79 17.68 -39.30 -7.31
CA THR A 79 18.55 -40.38 -6.84
C THR A 79 17.99 -41.09 -5.60
N PHE A 80 17.44 -40.35 -4.63
CA PHE A 80 17.03 -40.89 -3.34
C PHE A 80 15.51 -40.93 -3.17
N ARG A 81 15.01 -41.88 -2.37
CA ARG A 81 13.57 -42.03 -2.05
C ARG A 81 13.35 -42.22 -0.54
N GLY A 82 12.08 -42.16 -0.12
CA GLY A 82 11.69 -42.32 1.29
C GLY A 82 12.34 -41.31 2.23
N ASP A 83 12.71 -41.77 3.42
CA ASP A 83 13.31 -40.97 4.50
C ASP A 83 14.72 -40.50 4.17
N GLU A 84 15.49 -41.29 3.43
CA GLU A 84 16.84 -40.97 2.98
C GLU A 84 16.86 -39.67 2.17
N LYS A 85 15.91 -39.54 1.22
CA LYS A 85 15.71 -38.31 0.45
C LYS A 85 15.49 -37.11 1.36
N MET A 86 14.68 -37.25 2.41
CA MET A 86 14.37 -36.15 3.32
C MET A 86 15.60 -35.74 4.13
N MET A 87 16.34 -36.70 4.68
CA MET A 87 17.56 -36.44 5.45
C MET A 87 18.65 -35.75 4.60
N ILE A 88 18.87 -36.24 3.38
CA ILE A 88 19.86 -35.66 2.47
C ILE A 88 19.43 -34.26 2.03
N LEU A 89 18.15 -34.06 1.71
CA LEU A 89 17.62 -32.76 1.32
C LEU A 89 17.74 -31.73 2.45
N GLN A 90 17.41 -32.10 3.68
CA GLN A 90 17.59 -31.24 4.86
C GLN A 90 19.07 -30.89 5.08
N THR A 91 19.95 -31.87 4.94
CA THR A 91 21.40 -31.66 5.07
C THR A 91 21.92 -30.71 4.00
N TYR A 92 21.49 -30.89 2.75
CA TYR A 92 21.84 -30.02 1.62
C TYR A 92 21.38 -28.58 1.86
N TYR A 93 20.15 -28.37 2.34
CA TYR A 93 19.67 -27.03 2.70
C TYR A 93 20.47 -26.41 3.84
N ARG A 94 20.80 -27.20 4.89
CA ARG A 94 21.59 -26.73 6.03
C ARG A 94 23.00 -26.30 5.60
N GLN A 95 23.65 -27.06 4.72
CA GLN A 95 24.97 -26.73 4.16
C GLN A 95 24.97 -25.43 3.35
N ASN A 96 23.85 -25.13 2.67
CA ASN A 96 23.70 -23.91 1.89
C ASN A 96 23.04 -22.75 2.67
N HIS A 97 22.94 -22.88 4.01
CA HIS A 97 22.28 -21.89 4.88
C HIS A 97 20.84 -21.52 4.47
N TYR A 98 20.16 -22.45 3.79
CA TYR A 98 18.78 -22.27 3.34
C TYR A 98 17.81 -22.85 4.38
N LYS A 99 16.80 -22.06 4.75
CA LYS A 99 15.69 -22.53 5.58
C LYS A 99 14.47 -22.73 4.69
N PRO A 100 13.75 -23.87 4.78
CA PRO A 100 12.52 -24.06 4.01
C PRO A 100 11.46 -22.97 4.22
N THR A 101 11.46 -22.32 5.39
CA THR A 101 10.57 -21.19 5.70
C THR A 101 10.84 -19.95 4.86
N TYR A 102 12.01 -19.85 4.22
CA TYR A 102 12.32 -18.73 3.33
C TYR A 102 11.50 -18.73 2.04
N VAL A 103 10.87 -19.86 1.68
CA VAL A 103 9.83 -19.87 0.63
C VAL A 103 8.69 -18.90 0.97
N LEU A 104 8.41 -18.63 2.25
CA LEU A 104 7.40 -17.63 2.63
C LEU A 104 7.83 -16.20 2.28
N ARG A 105 9.14 -15.93 2.20
CA ARG A 105 9.64 -14.62 1.76
C ARG A 105 9.29 -14.34 0.31
N SER A 106 9.19 -15.38 -0.54
CA SER A 106 8.70 -15.23 -1.91
C SER A 106 7.23 -14.83 -2.00
N ALA A 107 6.47 -14.91 -0.89
CA ALA A 107 5.07 -14.49 -0.82
C ALA A 107 4.89 -13.17 -0.04
N VAL A 108 5.96 -12.53 0.44
CA VAL A 108 5.88 -11.30 1.26
C VAL A 108 5.15 -10.17 0.55
N SER A 109 5.39 -9.97 -0.76
CA SER A 109 4.66 -8.95 -1.52
C SER A 109 3.16 -9.21 -1.53
N LEU A 110 2.75 -10.48 -1.69
CA LEU A 110 1.34 -10.88 -1.70
C LEU A 110 0.71 -10.67 -0.31
N PHE A 111 1.39 -11.10 0.76
CA PHE A 111 0.91 -10.92 2.13
C PHE A 111 0.74 -9.44 2.48
N LEU A 112 1.57 -8.59 1.90
CA LEU A 112 1.45 -7.15 2.07
C LEU A 112 0.26 -6.57 1.30
N GLU A 113 -0.01 -7.07 0.10
CA GLU A 113 -1.06 -6.58 -0.78
C GLU A 113 -2.48 -6.89 -0.25
N ILE A 114 -2.68 -8.06 0.35
CA ILE A 114 -3.97 -8.52 0.87
C ILE A 114 -4.63 -7.51 1.85
N PRO A 115 -3.99 -7.04 2.93
CA PRO A 115 -4.64 -6.11 3.87
C PRO A 115 -4.96 -4.75 3.22
N PHE A 116 -4.11 -4.25 2.31
CA PHE A 116 -4.40 -3.04 1.55
C PHE A 116 -5.57 -3.23 0.58
N PHE A 117 -5.65 -4.39 -0.08
CA PHE A 117 -6.78 -4.74 -0.92
C PHE A 117 -8.08 -4.78 -0.11
N ILE A 118 -8.09 -5.47 1.03
CA ILE A 118 -9.29 -5.59 1.87
C ILE A 118 -9.74 -4.20 2.37
N ALA A 119 -8.80 -3.35 2.77
CA ALA A 119 -9.10 -1.99 3.19
C ALA A 119 -9.69 -1.15 2.04
N ALA A 120 -9.06 -1.20 0.85
CA ALA A 120 -9.55 -0.52 -0.34
C ALA A 120 -10.94 -1.01 -0.77
N TYR A 121 -11.13 -2.34 -0.76
CA TYR A 121 -12.39 -2.99 -1.09
C TYR A 121 -13.50 -2.47 -0.18
N ARG A 122 -13.35 -2.61 1.14
CA ARG A 122 -14.38 -2.22 2.11
C ARG A 122 -14.69 -0.73 2.05
N PHE A 123 -13.65 0.10 1.90
CA PHE A 123 -13.82 1.54 1.80
C PHE A 123 -14.57 1.93 0.52
N LEU A 124 -14.07 1.54 -0.65
CA LEU A 124 -14.65 1.96 -1.94
C LEU A 124 -15.98 1.28 -2.23
N SER A 125 -16.20 0.04 -1.81
CA SER A 125 -17.49 -0.63 -2.00
C SER A 125 -18.59 -0.04 -1.12
N GLY A 126 -18.24 0.47 0.06
CA GLY A 126 -19.16 1.10 1.01
C GLY A 126 -19.34 2.60 0.80
N LEU A 127 -18.58 3.21 -0.10
CA LEU A 127 -18.54 4.66 -0.25
C LEU A 127 -19.79 5.18 -0.96
N GLU A 128 -20.63 5.91 -0.24
CA GLU A 128 -21.86 6.48 -0.81
C GLU A 128 -21.58 7.63 -1.77
N LEU A 129 -20.48 8.36 -1.58
CA LEU A 129 -20.12 9.54 -2.36
C LEU A 129 -19.82 9.24 -3.84
N ILE A 130 -19.64 7.97 -4.22
CA ILE A 130 -19.38 7.56 -5.61
C ILE A 130 -20.62 6.99 -6.30
N LYS A 131 -21.71 6.74 -5.57
CA LYS A 131 -22.95 6.19 -6.13
C LYS A 131 -23.64 7.23 -7.03
N GLY A 132 -24.01 6.83 -8.23
CA GLY A 132 -24.66 7.69 -9.22
C GLY A 132 -23.72 8.72 -9.87
N VAL A 133 -22.41 8.62 -9.63
CA VAL A 133 -21.43 9.57 -10.20
C VAL A 133 -20.84 8.99 -11.47
N SER A 134 -21.03 9.69 -12.58
CA SER A 134 -20.40 9.35 -13.86
C SER A 134 -18.99 9.90 -13.95
N PHE A 135 -18.09 9.13 -14.59
CA PHE A 135 -16.71 9.54 -14.81
C PHE A 135 -16.14 8.96 -16.10
N GLY A 136 -15.86 9.83 -17.07
CA GLY A 136 -15.34 9.42 -18.37
C GLY A 136 -16.33 8.49 -19.09
N PRO A 137 -15.92 7.28 -19.49
CA PRO A 137 -16.84 6.32 -20.11
C PRO A 137 -17.77 5.64 -19.10
N ILE A 138 -17.45 5.67 -17.80
CA ILE A 138 -18.16 4.96 -16.74
C ILE A 138 -19.42 5.76 -16.36
N ALA A 139 -20.58 5.11 -16.43
CA ALA A 139 -21.86 5.75 -16.12
C ALA A 139 -22.09 5.93 -14.60
N ASP A 140 -21.68 4.96 -13.79
CA ASP A 140 -21.82 4.99 -12.33
C ASP A 140 -20.63 4.30 -11.65
N LEU A 141 -19.87 5.06 -10.85
CA LEU A 141 -18.73 4.53 -10.09
C LEU A 141 -19.15 3.62 -8.91
N GLY A 142 -20.39 3.73 -8.42
CA GLY A 142 -20.92 2.91 -7.34
C GLY A 142 -21.58 1.60 -7.78
N ALA A 143 -21.83 1.44 -9.09
CA ALA A 143 -22.41 0.23 -9.67
C ALA A 143 -21.39 -0.53 -10.54
N ALA A 144 -21.75 -1.72 -11.01
CA ALA A 144 -20.96 -2.41 -12.02
C ALA A 144 -20.92 -1.58 -13.32
N ASP A 145 -19.75 -1.58 -13.95
CA ASP A 145 -19.37 -0.69 -15.06
C ASP A 145 -20.31 -0.74 -16.28
N GLY A 146 -20.68 -1.94 -16.74
CA GLY A 146 -21.68 -2.13 -17.80
C GLY A 146 -21.39 -1.47 -19.15
N LEU A 147 -20.12 -1.12 -19.45
CA LEU A 147 -19.71 -0.28 -20.59
C LEU A 147 -20.16 -0.77 -21.96
N ILE A 148 -20.25 -2.09 -22.16
CA ILE A 148 -20.65 -2.68 -23.45
C ILE A 148 -22.01 -3.34 -23.27
N ALA A 149 -23.02 -2.86 -23.99
CA ALA A 149 -24.30 -3.54 -24.10
C ALA A 149 -24.38 -4.23 -25.46
N ILE A 150 -24.27 -5.57 -25.50
CA ILE A 150 -24.50 -6.36 -26.71
C ILE A 150 -25.73 -7.23 -26.50
N ALA A 151 -26.75 -7.07 -27.35
CA ALA A 151 -27.97 -7.87 -27.34
C ALA A 151 -28.68 -7.94 -25.97
N GLY A 152 -28.70 -6.84 -25.21
CA GLY A 152 -29.34 -6.76 -23.89
C GLY A 152 -28.48 -7.30 -22.72
N VAL A 153 -27.25 -7.76 -22.99
CA VAL A 153 -26.30 -8.16 -21.95
C VAL A 153 -25.28 -7.05 -21.74
N HIS A 154 -25.19 -6.55 -20.50
CA HIS A 154 -24.17 -5.60 -20.07
C HIS A 154 -22.87 -6.35 -19.71
N ILE A 155 -21.79 -6.02 -20.41
CA ILE A 155 -20.45 -6.57 -20.21
C ILE A 155 -19.59 -5.52 -19.49
N ASN A 156 -18.96 -5.94 -18.41
CA ASN A 156 -18.07 -5.08 -17.62
C ASN A 156 -16.68 -5.11 -18.25
N LEU A 157 -16.33 -4.04 -18.98
CA LEU A 157 -15.06 -3.96 -19.69
C LEU A 157 -13.90 -3.60 -18.76
N LEU A 158 -14.17 -2.81 -17.71
CA LEU A 158 -13.13 -2.34 -16.80
C LEU A 158 -12.35 -3.47 -16.09
N PRO A 159 -12.99 -4.55 -15.55
CA PRO A 159 -12.26 -5.70 -15.00
C PRO A 159 -11.39 -6.43 -16.03
N ILE A 160 -11.78 -6.43 -17.30
CA ILE A 160 -11.01 -7.05 -18.39
C ILE A 160 -9.74 -6.21 -18.66
N ILE A 161 -9.88 -4.89 -18.75
CA ILE A 161 -8.74 -3.97 -18.91
C ILE A 161 -7.79 -4.10 -17.72
N MET A 162 -8.31 -4.09 -16.50
CA MET A 162 -7.56 -4.29 -15.26
C MET A 162 -6.74 -5.58 -15.31
N THR A 163 -7.33 -6.68 -15.78
CA THR A 163 -6.69 -7.99 -15.89
C THR A 163 -5.63 -8.00 -16.99
N ALA A 164 -5.89 -7.37 -18.14
CA ALA A 164 -4.92 -7.24 -19.22
C ALA A 164 -3.66 -6.48 -18.75
N VAL A 165 -3.82 -5.36 -18.05
CA VAL A 165 -2.69 -4.61 -17.47
C VAL A 165 -1.92 -5.45 -16.46
N ASN A 166 -2.63 -6.21 -15.62
CA ASN A 166 -1.99 -7.12 -14.66
C ASN A 166 -1.18 -8.21 -15.37
N LEU A 167 -1.73 -8.85 -16.40
CA LEU A 167 -1.05 -9.88 -17.17
C LEU A 167 0.22 -9.36 -17.86
N VAL A 168 0.18 -8.15 -18.43
CA VAL A 168 1.37 -7.50 -19.00
C VAL A 168 2.43 -7.30 -17.91
N SER A 169 2.02 -6.83 -16.73
CA SER A 169 2.91 -6.67 -15.57
C SER A 169 3.52 -8.00 -15.14
N CYS A 170 2.72 -9.05 -15.02
CA CYS A 170 3.17 -10.41 -14.71
C CYS A 170 4.20 -10.92 -15.72
N ILE A 171 3.97 -10.73 -17.02
CA ILE A 171 4.90 -11.16 -18.07
C ILE A 171 6.26 -10.46 -17.94
N ILE A 172 6.27 -9.15 -17.64
CA ILE A 172 7.51 -8.39 -17.48
C ILE A 172 8.25 -8.79 -16.20
N PHE A 173 7.52 -9.00 -15.10
CA PHE A 173 8.07 -9.35 -13.79
C PHE A 173 8.62 -10.78 -13.76
N THR A 174 7.91 -11.73 -14.35
CA THR A 174 8.24 -13.16 -14.31
C THR A 174 9.23 -13.62 -15.40
N LYS A 175 9.88 -12.69 -16.11
CA LYS A 175 10.95 -13.05 -17.05
C LYS A 175 12.05 -13.82 -16.30
N GLY A 176 12.25 -15.09 -16.67
CA GLY A 176 13.19 -16.02 -16.02
C GLY A 176 12.69 -16.71 -14.74
N ALA A 177 11.42 -16.56 -14.36
CA ALA A 177 10.86 -17.22 -13.17
C ALA A 177 10.45 -18.66 -13.49
N THR A 178 10.31 -19.49 -12.45
CA THR A 178 9.87 -20.89 -12.60
C THR A 178 8.43 -20.96 -13.16
N PRO A 179 8.07 -22.05 -13.87
CA PRO A 179 6.70 -22.22 -14.37
C PRO A 179 5.64 -22.16 -13.27
N LYS A 180 5.94 -22.69 -12.08
CA LYS A 180 5.06 -22.66 -10.91
C LYS A 180 4.69 -21.23 -10.52
N THR A 181 5.67 -20.34 -10.44
CA THR A 181 5.45 -18.93 -10.10
C THR A 181 4.60 -18.22 -11.15
N LYS A 182 4.82 -18.51 -12.44
CA LYS A 182 4.02 -17.94 -13.54
C LYS A 182 2.55 -18.37 -13.47
N ILE A 183 2.30 -19.67 -13.29
CA ILE A 183 0.95 -20.21 -13.17
C ILE A 183 0.23 -19.59 -11.98
N GLN A 184 0.90 -19.48 -10.82
CA GLN A 184 0.31 -18.85 -9.63
C GLN A 184 -0.16 -17.42 -9.92
N LEU A 185 0.65 -16.60 -10.61
CA LEU A 185 0.30 -15.22 -10.92
C LEU A 185 -0.84 -15.12 -11.95
N TYR A 186 -0.86 -15.98 -12.96
CA TYR A 186 -1.95 -16.02 -13.94
C TYR A 186 -3.27 -16.48 -13.32
N VAL A 187 -3.24 -17.51 -12.47
CA VAL A 187 -4.41 -17.96 -11.71
C VAL A 187 -4.92 -16.82 -10.82
N MET A 188 -4.03 -16.08 -10.17
CA MET A 188 -4.41 -14.93 -9.34
C MET A 188 -5.07 -13.82 -10.17
N ALA A 189 -4.52 -13.50 -11.35
CA ALA A 189 -5.11 -12.50 -12.24
C ALA A 189 -6.52 -12.89 -12.71
N VAL A 190 -6.71 -14.17 -13.07
CA VAL A 190 -8.03 -14.71 -13.45
C VAL A 190 -8.99 -14.73 -12.26
N PHE A 191 -8.50 -15.09 -11.07
CA PHE A 191 -9.29 -15.01 -9.84
C PHE A 191 -9.81 -13.59 -9.60
N PHE A 192 -8.95 -12.58 -9.70
CA PHE A 192 -9.37 -11.17 -9.53
C PHE A 192 -10.33 -10.70 -10.62
N LEU A 193 -10.21 -11.21 -11.85
CA LEU A 193 -11.19 -10.92 -12.91
C LEU A 193 -12.59 -11.33 -12.48
N PHE A 194 -12.78 -12.59 -12.05
CA PHE A 194 -14.09 -13.08 -11.62
C PHE A 194 -14.55 -12.45 -10.32
N PHE A 195 -13.65 -12.26 -9.35
CA PHE A 195 -13.97 -11.68 -8.05
C PHE A 195 -14.42 -10.22 -8.16
N LEU A 196 -13.76 -9.42 -9.02
CA LEU A 196 -14.08 -8.01 -9.20
C LEU A 196 -15.06 -7.76 -10.35
N TYR A 197 -15.53 -8.80 -11.05
CA TYR A 197 -16.39 -8.63 -12.24
C TYR A 197 -17.67 -7.86 -11.92
N THR A 198 -18.32 -8.16 -10.80
CA THR A 198 -19.58 -7.53 -10.35
C THR A 198 -19.37 -6.43 -9.32
N SER A 199 -18.11 -6.11 -9.00
CA SER A 199 -17.79 -5.08 -8.02
C SER A 199 -18.05 -3.66 -8.56
N PRO A 200 -18.24 -2.66 -7.68
CA PRO A 200 -18.39 -1.26 -8.09
C PRO A 200 -17.25 -0.77 -8.99
N ALA A 201 -17.57 -0.06 -10.07
CA ALA A 201 -16.62 0.39 -11.06
C ALA A 201 -15.54 1.30 -10.46
N GLY A 202 -15.84 2.06 -9.41
CA GLY A 202 -14.87 2.88 -8.68
C GLY A 202 -13.77 2.05 -8.00
N LEU A 203 -14.11 0.88 -7.44
CA LEU A 203 -13.14 -0.05 -6.88
C LEU A 203 -12.27 -0.67 -7.99
N VAL A 204 -12.89 -1.13 -9.08
CA VAL A 204 -12.16 -1.72 -10.22
C VAL A 204 -11.27 -0.67 -10.88
N PHE A 205 -11.72 0.58 -10.96
CA PHE A 205 -10.95 1.71 -11.48
C PHE A 205 -9.72 1.97 -10.60
N TYR A 206 -9.90 2.04 -9.28
CA TYR A 206 -8.79 2.14 -8.33
C TYR A 206 -7.78 1.01 -8.51
N TRP A 207 -8.24 -0.23 -8.65
CA TRP A 207 -7.36 -1.37 -8.84
C TRP A 207 -6.63 -1.35 -10.19
N THR A 208 -7.32 -0.88 -11.24
CA THR A 208 -6.71 -0.66 -12.56
C THR A 208 -5.58 0.36 -12.47
N LEU A 209 -5.78 1.47 -11.76
CA LEU A 209 -4.74 2.48 -11.54
C LEU A 209 -3.55 1.92 -10.74
N ASN A 210 -3.81 1.05 -9.75
CA ASN A 210 -2.73 0.36 -9.03
C ASN A 210 -1.93 -0.58 -9.94
N ASN A 211 -2.59 -1.36 -10.79
CA ASN A 211 -1.92 -2.23 -11.75
C ASN A 211 -1.10 -1.41 -12.76
N ILE A 212 -1.63 -0.29 -13.23
CA ILE A 212 -0.89 0.65 -14.10
C ILE A 212 0.32 1.22 -13.36
N PHE A 213 0.16 1.64 -12.10
CA PHE A 213 1.28 2.13 -11.29
C PHE A 213 2.34 1.05 -11.11
N SER A 214 1.95 -0.20 -10.83
CA SER A 214 2.87 -1.33 -10.68
C SER A 214 3.61 -1.65 -11.99
N LEU A 215 2.91 -1.58 -13.12
CA LEU A 215 3.50 -1.72 -14.45
C LEU A 215 4.55 -0.63 -14.71
N ILE A 216 4.15 0.63 -14.48
CA ILE A 216 5.00 1.80 -14.63
C ILE A 216 6.24 1.66 -13.72
N LYS A 217 6.05 1.33 -12.44
CA LYS A 217 7.11 1.03 -11.48
C LYS A 217 8.09 0.01 -12.07
N THR A 218 7.58 -1.13 -12.51
CA THR A 218 8.40 -2.23 -13.04
C THR A 218 9.20 -1.82 -14.28
N ILE A 219 8.61 -1.03 -15.17
CA ILE A 219 9.31 -0.48 -16.33
C ILE A 219 10.40 0.51 -15.87
N PHE A 220 10.08 1.43 -14.96
CA PHE A 220 11.03 2.40 -14.43
C PHE A 220 12.26 1.75 -13.79
N TYR A 221 12.09 0.67 -13.05
CA TYR A 221 13.21 -0.06 -12.43
C TYR A 221 14.17 -0.67 -13.45
N LYS A 222 13.69 -1.04 -14.64
CA LYS A 222 14.52 -1.60 -15.70
C LYS A 222 15.21 -0.55 -16.57
N LEU A 223 14.91 0.74 -16.39
CA LEU A 223 15.58 1.81 -17.11
C LEU A 223 17.01 2.01 -16.59
N LYS A 224 17.93 2.44 -17.47
CA LYS A 224 19.35 2.68 -17.12
C LYS A 224 19.55 3.82 -16.11
N HIS A 225 18.64 4.80 -16.04
CA HIS A 225 18.80 6.02 -15.21
C HIS A 225 17.50 6.45 -14.47
N PRO A 226 16.93 5.60 -13.58
CA PRO A 226 15.62 5.86 -12.96
C PRO A 226 15.62 7.14 -12.11
N GLY A 227 16.71 7.42 -11.40
CA GLY A 227 16.81 8.58 -10.50
C GLY A 227 16.82 9.94 -11.21
N ARG A 228 17.24 10.03 -12.48
CA ARG A 228 17.14 11.30 -13.24
C ARG A 228 15.73 11.51 -13.77
N VAL A 229 15.11 10.45 -14.31
CA VAL A 229 13.76 10.53 -14.86
C VAL A 229 12.75 10.86 -13.77
N LEU A 230 12.88 10.27 -12.58
CA LEU A 230 12.02 10.58 -11.43
C LEU A 230 12.09 12.06 -11.03
N LYS A 231 13.30 12.66 -11.02
CA LYS A 231 13.47 14.08 -10.68
C LYS A 231 12.82 15.01 -11.71
N ILE A 232 12.93 14.67 -12.99
CA ILE A 232 12.33 15.44 -14.08
C ILE A 232 10.80 15.34 -14.00
N LEU A 233 10.25 14.13 -13.82
CA LEU A 233 8.81 13.93 -13.68
C LEU A 233 8.24 14.62 -12.43
N ALA A 234 8.94 14.53 -11.30
CA ALA A 234 8.56 15.24 -10.08
C ALA A 234 8.56 16.75 -10.28
N ALA A 235 9.53 17.30 -11.01
CA ALA A 235 9.56 18.71 -11.33
C ALA A 235 8.44 19.14 -12.29
N VAL A 236 8.15 18.36 -13.33
CA VAL A 236 7.04 18.64 -14.25
C VAL A 236 5.69 18.60 -13.50
N ALA A 237 5.48 17.59 -12.66
CA ALA A 237 4.29 17.49 -11.82
C ALA A 237 4.20 18.64 -10.81
N GLY A 238 5.30 19.00 -10.17
CA GLY A 238 5.39 20.13 -9.25
C GLY A 238 5.06 21.46 -9.93
N ALA A 239 5.60 21.71 -11.12
CA ALA A 239 5.30 22.90 -11.92
C ALA A 239 3.84 22.96 -12.35
N ALA A 240 3.25 21.83 -12.75
CA ALA A 240 1.83 21.75 -13.10
C ALA A 240 0.93 22.05 -11.89
N LEU A 241 1.25 21.54 -10.70
CA LEU A 241 0.51 21.83 -9.46
C LEU A 241 0.63 23.29 -9.02
N LEU A 242 1.82 23.88 -9.15
CA LEU A 242 2.03 25.31 -8.89
C LEU A 242 1.21 26.17 -9.86
N ALA A 243 1.23 25.85 -11.16
CA ALA A 243 0.44 26.54 -12.16
C ALA A 243 -1.07 26.41 -11.87
N LEU A 244 -1.55 25.22 -11.49
CA LEU A 244 -2.94 25.00 -11.09
C LEU A 244 -3.33 25.82 -9.85
N GLY A 245 -2.48 25.84 -8.82
CA GLY A 245 -2.71 26.62 -7.61
C GLY A 245 -2.74 28.13 -7.87
N LEU A 246 -1.89 28.63 -8.76
CA LEU A 246 -1.80 30.06 -9.11
C LEU A 246 -2.88 30.50 -10.10
N VAL A 247 -3.23 29.68 -11.10
CA VAL A 247 -4.17 30.07 -12.16
C VAL A 247 -5.62 29.77 -11.78
N ARG A 248 -5.92 28.57 -11.27
CA ARG A 248 -7.30 28.13 -11.02
C ARG A 248 -7.83 28.61 -9.67
N TYR A 249 -6.94 28.77 -8.68
CA TYR A 249 -7.31 29.13 -7.30
C TYR A 249 -6.77 30.50 -6.87
N SER A 250 -6.39 31.38 -7.81
CA SER A 250 -5.87 32.72 -7.46
C SER A 250 -6.85 33.54 -6.61
N PHE A 251 -8.15 33.47 -6.95
CA PHE A 251 -9.25 34.23 -6.33
C PHE A 251 -10.32 33.34 -5.66
N SER A 252 -9.99 32.10 -5.30
CA SER A 252 -10.98 31.13 -4.80
C SER A 252 -11.26 31.27 -3.30
N GLU A 253 -12.53 31.14 -2.90
CA GLU A 253 -13.08 31.02 -1.53
C GLU A 253 -12.47 29.87 -0.68
N ARG A 254 -11.56 29.06 -1.23
CA ARG A 254 -10.94 27.91 -0.56
C ARG A 254 -9.43 28.11 -0.35
N PRO A 255 -9.01 28.95 0.62
CA PRO A 255 -7.59 29.29 0.83
C PRO A 255 -6.74 28.06 1.22
N VAL A 256 -7.33 27.09 1.91
CA VAL A 256 -6.67 25.84 2.32
C VAL A 256 -6.25 25.01 1.10
N VAL A 257 -7.08 24.96 0.06
CA VAL A 257 -6.82 24.22 -1.18
C VAL A 257 -5.63 24.83 -1.94
N LYS A 258 -5.60 26.17 -2.03
CA LYS A 258 -4.49 26.90 -2.63
C LYS A 258 -3.18 26.61 -1.89
N ALA A 259 -3.19 26.71 -0.56
CA ALA A 259 -2.00 26.46 0.25
C ALA A 259 -1.49 25.01 0.08
N ALA A 260 -2.38 24.02 0.09
CA ALA A 260 -2.01 22.62 -0.11
C ALA A 260 -1.38 22.36 -1.49
N LEU A 261 -1.96 22.89 -2.57
CA LEU A 261 -1.43 22.74 -3.93
C LEU A 261 -0.05 23.41 -4.09
N LEU A 262 0.13 24.59 -3.50
CA LEU A 262 1.41 25.32 -3.55
C LEU A 262 2.50 24.61 -2.73
N LEU A 263 2.18 24.12 -1.53
CA LEU A 263 3.12 23.38 -0.68
C LEU A 263 3.52 22.05 -1.33
N LEU A 264 2.55 21.31 -1.88
CA LEU A 264 2.82 20.03 -2.56
C LEU A 264 3.63 20.25 -3.85
N GLY A 265 3.28 21.27 -4.64
CA GLY A 265 4.04 21.64 -5.84
C GLY A 265 5.48 22.04 -5.52
N ALA A 266 5.70 22.83 -4.48
CA ALA A 266 7.03 23.21 -4.01
C ALA A 266 7.83 22.01 -3.48
N ALA A 267 7.19 21.11 -2.73
CA ALA A 267 7.81 19.89 -2.21
C ALA A 267 8.28 18.96 -3.33
N LEU A 268 7.50 18.83 -4.41
CA LEU A 268 7.84 17.99 -5.58
C LEU A 268 8.95 18.59 -6.44
N MET A 269 9.14 19.92 -6.43
CA MET A 269 10.26 20.60 -7.10
C MET A 269 11.58 20.50 -6.31
N LEU A 270 11.50 20.32 -4.99
CA LEU A 270 12.64 20.30 -4.08
C LEU A 270 13.78 19.32 -4.48
N PRO A 271 13.52 18.07 -4.93
CA PRO A 271 14.58 17.13 -5.30
C PRO A 271 15.38 17.55 -6.55
N LEU A 272 14.74 18.28 -7.47
CA LEU A 272 15.39 18.81 -8.67
C LEU A 272 16.19 20.07 -8.33
N ILE A 273 15.60 20.99 -7.56
CA ILE A 273 16.26 22.21 -7.08
C ILE A 273 17.50 21.86 -6.24
N VAL A 274 17.39 20.95 -5.27
CA VAL A 274 18.52 20.47 -4.46
C VAL A 274 19.55 19.72 -5.33
N GLY A 275 19.10 19.04 -6.38
CA GLY A 275 19.98 18.36 -7.35
C GLY A 275 20.77 19.31 -8.24
N LEU A 276 20.20 20.46 -8.59
CA LEU A 276 20.83 21.53 -9.37
C LEU A 276 21.76 22.40 -8.50
N ILE A 277 21.38 22.68 -7.25
CA ILE A 277 22.17 23.47 -6.31
C ILE A 277 23.34 22.66 -5.72
N ARG A 278 23.22 21.32 -5.60
CA ARG A 278 24.35 20.47 -5.18
C ARG A 278 25.35 20.25 -6.31
N THR A 279 26.10 21.28 -6.65
CA THR A 279 27.46 21.12 -7.17
C THR A 279 28.33 20.57 -6.04
N LYS A 280 28.76 19.31 -6.15
CA LYS A 280 29.78 18.61 -5.35
C LYS A 280 30.16 19.27 -4.00
N LYS A 281 29.57 18.77 -2.91
CA LYS A 281 30.31 18.53 -1.65
C LYS A 281 29.70 17.31 -0.97
N PRO A 282 30.47 16.24 -0.70
CA PRO A 282 30.01 15.22 0.23
C PRO A 282 29.94 15.90 1.60
N ALA A 283 28.75 15.95 2.18
CA ALA A 283 28.62 16.42 3.55
C ALA A 283 29.49 15.51 4.42
N ALA A 284 30.49 16.13 5.06
CA ALA A 284 31.42 15.50 5.98
C ALA A 284 30.66 14.64 7.00
N GLY A 285 31.24 13.48 7.34
CA GLY A 285 30.63 12.44 8.15
C GLY A 285 30.10 12.97 9.48
N LYS A 286 28.79 13.23 9.54
CA LYS A 286 28.07 13.05 10.80
C LYS A 286 28.01 11.54 11.02
N HIS A 287 28.51 11.06 12.16
CA HIS A 287 28.27 9.68 12.58
C HIS A 287 26.78 9.41 12.40
N ALA A 288 26.44 8.53 11.47
CA ALA A 288 25.06 8.13 11.26
C ALA A 288 24.61 7.49 12.58
N ALA A 289 23.69 8.15 13.29
CA ALA A 289 23.13 7.62 14.52
C ALA A 289 22.70 6.18 14.26
N LYS A 290 23.10 5.26 15.14
CA LYS A 290 22.68 3.87 15.01
C LYS A 290 21.18 3.82 15.35
N PRO A 291 20.34 3.23 14.49
CA PRO A 291 18.91 3.15 14.76
C PRO A 291 18.66 2.33 16.02
N ASN A 292 17.81 2.86 16.91
CA ASN A 292 17.44 2.23 18.17
C ASN A 292 15.95 1.84 18.16
N ALA A 293 15.69 0.57 17.81
CA ALA A 293 14.35 0.03 17.77
C ALA A 293 13.61 0.12 19.12
N LYS A 294 14.31 0.08 20.26
CA LYS A 294 13.67 0.17 21.58
C LYS A 294 13.05 1.54 21.81
N ILE A 295 13.71 2.61 21.35
CA ILE A 295 13.17 3.98 21.46
C ILE A 295 11.93 4.09 20.60
N PHE A 296 12.01 3.64 19.34
CA PHE A 296 10.86 3.67 18.42
C PHE A 296 9.64 2.94 18.99
N PHE A 297 9.80 1.67 19.41
CA PHE A 297 8.67 0.91 19.96
C PHE A 297 8.19 1.44 21.32
N GLY A 298 9.08 2.05 22.11
CA GLY A 298 8.71 2.74 23.35
C GLY A 298 7.81 3.95 23.09
N CYS A 299 8.22 4.84 22.17
CA CYS A 299 7.40 5.98 21.75
C CYS A 299 6.08 5.52 21.11
N ALA A 300 6.11 4.49 20.28
CA ALA A 300 4.92 3.94 19.63
C ALA A 300 3.90 3.40 20.65
N ALA A 301 4.37 2.65 21.65
CA ALA A 301 3.53 2.14 22.72
C ALA A 301 2.96 3.28 23.57
N PHE A 302 3.78 4.30 23.88
CA PHE A 302 3.31 5.49 24.59
C PHE A 302 2.20 6.21 23.82
N LEU A 303 2.40 6.49 22.52
CA LEU A 303 1.38 7.12 21.68
C LEU A 303 0.11 6.27 21.58
N ALA A 304 0.24 4.95 21.44
CA ALA A 304 -0.91 4.05 21.40
C ALA A 304 -1.73 4.09 22.71
N LEU A 305 -1.06 4.07 23.86
CA LEU A 305 -1.72 4.16 25.18
C LEU A 305 -2.32 5.54 25.42
N PHE A 306 -1.62 6.60 25.03
CA PHE A 306 -2.09 7.97 25.24
C PHE A 306 -3.28 8.30 24.34
N ILE A 307 -3.14 8.09 23.02
CA ILE A 307 -4.17 8.44 22.04
C ILE A 307 -5.32 7.43 22.05
N GLY A 308 -5.03 6.14 22.18
CA GLY A 308 -6.05 5.08 22.10
C GLY A 308 -6.69 4.72 23.44
N GLY A 309 -6.00 4.96 24.55
CA GLY A 309 -6.48 4.62 25.89
C GLY A 309 -6.89 5.86 26.69
N TYR A 310 -5.93 6.71 27.02
CA TYR A 310 -6.11 7.83 27.95
C TYR A 310 -7.12 8.86 27.43
N ILE A 311 -6.98 9.33 26.18
CA ILE A 311 -7.88 10.34 25.62
C ILE A 311 -9.33 9.82 25.57
N PRO A 312 -9.65 8.67 24.96
CA PRO A 312 -11.02 8.14 24.95
C PRO A 312 -11.58 7.89 26.35
N ALA A 313 -10.78 7.36 27.28
CA ALA A 313 -11.21 7.17 28.66
C ALA A 313 -11.55 8.50 29.34
N SER A 314 -10.75 9.54 29.12
CA SER A 314 -11.01 10.87 29.67
C SER A 314 -12.30 11.48 29.12
N VAL A 315 -12.57 11.35 27.82
CA VAL A 315 -13.80 11.84 27.17
C VAL A 315 -15.04 11.10 27.68
N ILE A 316 -14.95 9.78 27.85
CA ILE A 316 -16.06 8.99 28.41
C ILE A 316 -16.29 9.37 29.87
N SER A 317 -15.22 9.62 30.64
CA SER A 317 -15.36 10.04 32.03
C SER A 317 -15.98 11.43 32.18
N SER A 318 -15.70 12.36 31.26
CA SER A 318 -16.27 13.71 31.28
C SER A 318 -17.73 13.76 30.83
N SER A 319 -18.15 12.86 29.95
CA SER A 319 -19.49 12.86 29.33
C SER A 319 -20.16 11.48 29.40
N ALA A 320 -20.11 10.81 30.55
CA ALA A 320 -20.55 9.41 30.68
C ALA A 320 -22.00 9.16 30.21
N GLN A 321 -22.88 10.15 30.38
CA GLN A 321 -24.28 10.07 29.95
C GLN A 321 -24.44 9.90 28.42
N GLU A 322 -23.56 10.48 27.62
CA GLU A 322 -23.60 10.36 26.15
C GLU A 322 -23.22 8.96 25.66
N PHE A 323 -22.49 8.20 26.48
CA PHE A 323 -21.99 6.86 26.13
C PHE A 323 -22.86 5.73 26.71
N VAL A 324 -23.94 6.05 27.42
CA VAL A 324 -24.88 5.08 27.99
C VAL A 324 -26.16 5.08 27.15
N ASN A 325 -26.36 4.02 26.36
CA ASN A 325 -27.61 3.84 25.61
C ASN A 325 -28.62 3.03 26.45
N VAL A 326 -29.74 3.66 26.80
CA VAL A 326 -30.79 3.08 27.66
C VAL A 326 -31.54 1.93 26.96
N GLN A 327 -31.55 1.90 25.62
CA GLN A 327 -32.20 0.85 24.82
C GLN A 327 -31.26 -0.32 24.51
N MET A 328 -29.94 -0.10 24.55
CA MET A 328 -28.91 -1.08 24.18
C MET A 328 -27.78 -1.04 25.22
N TYR A 329 -27.80 -1.99 26.16
CA TYR A 329 -26.80 -2.10 27.24
C TYR A 329 -25.44 -2.58 26.72
N TYR A 330 -24.62 -1.66 26.19
CA TYR A 330 -23.21 -1.90 25.91
C TYR A 330 -22.34 -1.19 26.95
N SER A 331 -21.31 -1.89 27.43
CA SER A 331 -20.34 -1.27 28.34
C SER A 331 -19.52 -0.20 27.57
N PRO A 332 -19.44 1.05 28.08
CA PRO A 332 -18.65 2.12 27.45
C PRO A 332 -17.17 1.79 27.31
N ILE A 333 -16.66 0.85 28.09
CA ILE A 333 -15.26 0.39 28.02
C ILE A 333 -14.90 -0.15 26.63
N TRP A 334 -15.88 -0.65 25.87
CA TRP A 334 -15.64 -1.15 24.52
C TRP A 334 -15.20 -0.06 23.55
N PHE A 335 -15.60 1.20 23.76
CA PHE A 335 -15.09 2.33 22.96
C PHE A 335 -13.60 2.56 23.21
N VAL A 336 -13.16 2.47 24.48
CA VAL A 336 -11.74 2.58 24.84
C VAL A 336 -10.96 1.41 24.28
N ILE A 337 -11.45 0.18 24.41
CA ILE A 337 -10.78 -1.00 23.87
C ILE A 337 -10.62 -0.91 22.35
N ASN A 338 -11.69 -0.53 21.63
CA ASN A 338 -11.63 -0.40 20.18
C ASN A 338 -10.66 0.71 19.75
N SER A 339 -10.70 1.87 20.42
CA SER A 339 -9.76 2.98 20.17
C SER A 339 -8.32 2.59 20.46
N LEU A 340 -8.08 1.82 21.52
CA LEU A 340 -6.77 1.30 21.86
C LEU A 340 -6.27 0.29 20.83
N CYS A 341 -7.12 -0.63 20.36
CA CYS A 341 -6.79 -1.55 19.29
C CYS A 341 -6.43 -0.80 18.00
N LEU A 342 -7.20 0.21 17.62
CA LEU A 342 -6.92 1.04 16.44
C LEU A 342 -5.56 1.76 16.58
N ALA A 343 -5.28 2.34 17.74
CA ALA A 343 -4.03 3.05 18.01
C ALA A 343 -2.82 2.12 18.02
N ILE A 344 -2.94 0.93 18.64
CA ILE A 344 -1.89 -0.11 18.59
C ILE A 344 -1.67 -0.56 17.13
N GLY A 345 -2.74 -0.79 16.38
CA GLY A 345 -2.67 -1.13 14.96
C GLY A 345 -1.91 -0.08 14.15
N THR A 346 -2.19 1.19 14.39
CA THR A 346 -1.57 2.32 13.68
C THR A 346 -0.09 2.50 14.07
N PHE A 347 0.19 2.73 15.34
CA PHE A 347 1.51 3.16 15.81
C PHE A 347 2.48 1.99 16.02
N VAL A 348 2.00 0.82 16.45
CA VAL A 348 2.87 -0.31 16.78
C VAL A 348 3.00 -1.24 15.58
N ILE A 349 1.89 -1.63 14.96
CA ILE A 349 1.90 -2.61 13.87
C ILE A 349 2.33 -1.94 12.56
N TRP A 350 1.52 -1.02 12.03
CA TRP A 350 1.78 -0.44 10.70
C TRP A 350 3.05 0.38 10.67
N PHE A 351 3.22 1.34 11.58
CA PHE A 351 4.47 2.10 11.65
C PHE A 351 5.68 1.21 11.99
N GLY A 352 5.49 0.14 12.77
CA GLY A 352 6.53 -0.87 13.00
C GLY A 352 6.96 -1.60 11.73
N ILE A 353 6.02 -1.98 10.87
CA ILE A 353 6.30 -2.57 9.54
C ILE A 353 7.10 -1.58 8.69
N PHE A 354 6.66 -0.31 8.60
CA PHE A 354 7.39 0.74 7.87
C PHE A 354 8.79 0.97 8.44
N TYR A 355 8.93 1.02 9.76
CA TYR A 355 10.21 1.16 10.45
C TYR A 355 11.15 -0.01 10.15
N TRP A 356 10.65 -1.25 10.20
CA TRP A 356 11.47 -2.44 9.95
C TRP A 356 12.05 -2.45 8.54
N LEU A 357 11.25 -2.01 7.56
CA LEU A 357 11.58 -2.02 6.12
C LEU A 357 12.32 -0.76 5.66
N ALA A 358 12.34 0.30 6.47
CA ALA A 358 13.08 1.52 6.20
C ALA A 358 14.60 1.28 6.12
N SER A 359 15.30 2.10 5.32
CA SER A 359 16.77 2.13 5.30
C SER A 359 17.33 2.60 6.65
N PRO A 360 18.62 2.36 6.98
CA PRO A 360 19.20 2.83 8.25
C PRO A 360 19.01 4.33 8.51
N LYS A 361 19.11 5.16 7.45
CA LYS A 361 18.82 6.60 7.54
C LYS A 361 17.33 6.88 7.77
N GLY A 362 16.45 6.09 7.17
CA GLY A 362 15.00 6.18 7.36
C GLY A 362 14.58 5.81 8.79
N LYS A 363 15.16 4.75 9.37
CA LYS A 363 14.91 4.33 10.76
C LYS A 363 15.19 5.46 11.76
N VAL A 364 16.34 6.12 11.62
CA VAL A 364 16.70 7.30 12.43
C VAL A 364 15.72 8.46 12.23
N ALA A 365 15.15 8.63 11.02
CA ALA A 365 14.13 9.65 10.79
C ALA A 365 12.81 9.30 11.50
N PHE A 366 12.36 8.04 11.42
CA PHE A 366 11.19 7.55 12.16
C PHE A 366 11.34 7.76 13.66
N GLU A 367 12.51 7.43 14.23
CA GLU A 367 12.83 7.64 15.66
C GLU A 367 12.81 9.10 16.11
N LYS A 368 12.90 10.07 15.18
CA LYS A 368 12.85 11.51 15.50
C LYS A 368 11.47 12.13 15.30
N VAL A 369 10.65 11.51 14.45
CA VAL A 369 9.31 12.00 14.12
C VAL A 369 8.27 11.44 15.10
N LEU A 370 8.49 10.22 15.57
CA LEU A 370 7.70 9.58 16.62
C LEU A 370 8.12 10.07 18.01
#